data_AF-A0A5D2RY47-F1
#
_entry.id   AF-A0A5D2RY47-F1
#
_cell.length_a   1.000
_cell.length_b   1.000
_cell.length_c   1.000
_cell.angle_alpha   90.00
_cell.angle_beta   90.00
_cell.angle_gamma   90.00
#
_symmetry.space_group_name_H-M   'P 1'
#
loop_
_entity.id
_entity.type
_entity.pdbx_description
1 polymer ?
#
loop_
_entity_poly.entity_id
_entity_poly.type
_entity_poly.pdbx_seq_one_letter_code
_entity_poly.pdbx_strand_id
1 'polypeptide(L)'
;MAAQNSRATIEPEKQTLLNHHKEKHFTAGEVVRDIIIGVSDGLTVPFALAAGLSGANASSSIVITAGIAEVAAGAISMGLGGYLAAKSEADHYTRELKREEEEIINVPDVEAAEVAEILAEYGVEPHEYAPVVNALRKRPQAWLDFMMKEPLIPV
;
A
#
# COMPACT_ATOMS: atom_id res chain seq x y z
N MET A 1 33.01 -17.71 9.39
CA MET A 1 32.27 -18.93 9.77
C MET A 1 31.15 -18.52 10.73
N ALA A 2 29.91 -18.68 10.28
CA ALA A 2 28.63 -18.70 11.01
C ALA A 2 28.33 -17.66 12.11
N ALA A 3 27.66 -16.55 11.74
CA ALA A 3 26.82 -15.80 12.67
C ALA A 3 25.52 -16.60 12.89
N GLN A 4 25.33 -17.07 14.13
CA GLN A 4 24.20 -17.88 14.54
C GLN A 4 22.90 -17.07 14.52
N ASN A 5 21.97 -17.56 13.71
CA ASN A 5 20.60 -17.12 13.55
C ASN A 5 19.83 -17.35 14.87
N SER A 6 19.69 -16.32 15.71
CA SER A 6 18.89 -16.40 16.95
C SER A 6 17.40 -16.27 16.61
N ARG A 7 16.83 -17.34 16.04
CA ARG A 7 15.37 -17.54 16.00
C ARG A 7 14.92 -17.79 17.43
N ALA A 8 14.05 -16.94 17.96
CA ALA A 8 13.31 -17.24 19.18
C ALA A 8 12.66 -18.63 19.03
N THR A 9 12.98 -19.56 19.93
CA THR A 9 12.36 -20.88 19.97
C THR A 9 10.92 -20.68 20.41
N ILE A 10 10.00 -20.58 19.45
CA ILE A 10 8.56 -20.56 19.71
C ILE A 10 8.21 -21.93 20.31
N GLU A 11 7.52 -21.95 21.45
CA GLU A 11 7.03 -23.19 22.06
C GLU A 11 6.21 -24.00 21.03
N PRO A 12 6.34 -25.33 21.03
CA PRO A 12 5.75 -26.19 20.00
C PRO A 12 4.22 -25.99 19.85
N GLU A 13 3.50 -25.69 20.94
CA GLU A 13 2.05 -25.39 20.91
C GLU A 13 1.72 -24.09 20.15
N LYS A 14 2.45 -23.00 20.38
CA LYS A 14 2.26 -21.73 19.65
C LYS A 14 2.57 -21.89 18.16
N GLN A 15 3.54 -22.74 17.84
CA GLN A 15 3.90 -23.04 16.46
C GLN A 15 2.80 -23.83 15.74
N THR A 16 2.08 -24.71 16.44
CA THR A 16 0.89 -25.40 15.91
C THR A 16 -0.27 -24.43 15.63
N LEU A 17 -0.50 -23.45 16.51
CA LEU A 17 -1.54 -22.42 16.33
C LEU A 17 -1.27 -21.50 15.13
N LEU A 18 -0.03 -21.01 14.97
CA LEU A 18 0.37 -20.14 13.86
C LEU A 18 0.34 -20.85 12.50
N ASN A 19 0.64 -22.16 12.48
CA ASN A 19 0.64 -22.95 11.25
C ASN A 19 -0.78 -23.35 10.78
N HIS A 20 -1.78 -23.30 11.66
CA HIS A 20 -3.17 -23.67 11.32
C HIS A 20 -3.93 -22.56 10.59
N HIS A 21 -3.50 -21.30 10.70
CA HIS A 21 -4.08 -20.16 9.99
C HIS A 21 -3.07 -19.60 8.96
N LYS A 22 -3.04 -20.21 7.78
CA LYS A 22 -2.47 -19.55 6.60
C LYS A 22 -3.54 -18.64 6.01
N GLU A 23 -3.60 -17.39 6.48
CA GLU A 23 -4.44 -16.38 5.82
C GLU A 23 -3.96 -16.19 4.39
N LYS A 24 -4.82 -16.52 3.42
CA LYS A 24 -4.56 -16.23 2.02
C LYS A 24 -5.00 -14.79 1.79
N HIS A 25 -4.11 -13.82 2.03
CA HIS A 25 -4.31 -12.47 1.52
C HIS A 25 -4.38 -12.55 0.00
N PHE A 26 -5.60 -12.39 -0.54
CA PHE A 26 -5.89 -12.53 -1.96
C PHE A 26 -5.55 -11.21 -2.66
N THR A 27 -4.28 -11.03 -3.04
CA THR A 27 -3.80 -9.88 -3.82
C THR A 27 -4.42 -9.77 -5.22
N ALA A 28 -5.11 -10.81 -5.68
CA ALA A 28 -5.90 -10.74 -6.91
C ALA A 28 -7.12 -9.81 -6.79
N GLY A 29 -7.50 -9.34 -5.59
CA GLY A 29 -8.57 -8.36 -5.42
C GLY A 29 -8.27 -7.01 -6.09
N GLU A 30 -7.03 -6.53 -6.01
CA GLU A 30 -6.62 -5.23 -6.58
C GLU A 30 -6.63 -5.27 -8.11
N VAL A 31 -6.00 -6.28 -8.70
CA VAL A 31 -5.98 -6.46 -10.16
C VAL A 31 -7.39 -6.65 -10.72
N VAL A 32 -8.23 -7.44 -10.05
CA VAL A 32 -9.63 -7.64 -10.46
C VAL A 32 -10.42 -6.33 -10.34
N ARG A 33 -10.21 -5.56 -9.26
CA ARG A 33 -10.84 -4.25 -9.08
C ARG A 33 -10.45 -3.29 -10.21
N ASP A 34 -9.17 -3.19 -10.55
CA ASP A 34 -8.69 -2.30 -11.62
C ASP A 34 -9.25 -2.67 -12.98
N ILE A 35 -9.35 -3.98 -13.27
CA ILE A 35 -9.99 -4.49 -14.49
C ILE A 35 -11.48 -4.11 -14.52
N ILE A 36 -12.21 -4.32 -13.42
CA ILE A 36 -13.64 -4.00 -13.35
C ILE A 36 -13.88 -2.50 -13.54
N ILE A 37 -13.07 -1.65 -12.91
CA ILE A 37 -13.14 -0.19 -13.07
C ILE A 37 -12.89 0.18 -14.54
N GLY A 38 -11.80 -0.34 -15.14
CA GLY A 38 -11.44 -0.06 -16.53
C GLY A 38 -12.51 -0.53 -17.53
N VAL A 39 -13.09 -1.71 -17.34
CA VAL A 39 -14.19 -2.21 -18.19
C VAL A 39 -15.46 -1.37 -18.01
N SER A 40 -15.78 -0.95 -16.79
CA SER A 40 -16.97 -0.15 -16.52
C SER A 40 -16.90 1.22 -17.20
N ASP A 41 -15.75 1.89 -17.11
CA ASP A 41 -15.52 3.17 -17.78
C ASP A 41 -15.47 3.01 -19.30
N GLY A 42 -14.74 2.00 -19.79
CA GLY A 42 -14.59 1.70 -21.21
C GLY A 42 -15.86 1.19 -21.91
N LEU A 43 -16.93 0.88 -21.16
CA LEU A 43 -18.25 0.61 -21.72
C LEU A 43 -19.17 1.82 -21.64
N THR A 44 -19.12 2.58 -20.54
CA THR A 44 -20.09 3.63 -20.26
C THR A 44 -19.80 4.90 -21.07
N VAL A 45 -18.55 5.36 -21.10
CA VAL A 45 -18.18 6.63 -21.75
C VAL A 45 -18.27 6.54 -23.28
N PRO A 46 -17.70 5.51 -23.95
CA PRO A 46 -17.81 5.41 -25.40
C PRO A 46 -19.25 5.20 -25.87
N PHE A 47 -20.06 4.47 -25.09
CA PHE A 47 -21.48 4.28 -25.37
C PHE A 47 -22.26 5.60 -25.28
N ALA A 48 -22.07 6.36 -24.19
CA ALA A 48 -22.75 7.64 -24.01
C ALA A 48 -22.35 8.64 -25.12
N LEU A 49 -21.07 8.68 -25.49
CA LEU A 49 -20.57 9.49 -26.61
C LEU A 49 -21.23 9.09 -27.93
N ALA A 50 -21.25 7.80 -28.24
CA ALA A 50 -21.84 7.30 -29.48
C ALA A 50 -23.36 7.55 -29.56
N ALA A 51 -24.08 7.36 -28.45
CA ALA A 51 -25.50 7.64 -28.34
C ALA A 51 -25.80 9.14 -28.50
N GLY A 52 -25.00 10.01 -27.86
CA GLY A 52 -25.13 11.46 -27.98
C GLY A 52 -24.91 11.96 -29.41
N LEU A 53 -23.84 11.49 -30.08
CA LEU A 53 -23.56 11.85 -31.48
C LEU A 53 -24.65 11.34 -32.44
N SER A 54 -25.15 10.12 -32.21
CA SER A 54 -26.24 9.55 -33.01
C SER A 54 -27.55 10.34 -32.83
N GLY A 55 -27.87 10.74 -31.60
CA GLY A 55 -29.03 11.59 -31.29
C GLY A 55 -28.92 13.01 -31.87
N ALA A 56 -27.70 13.49 -32.13
CA ALA A 56 -27.42 14.75 -32.81
C ALA A 56 -27.41 14.65 -34.35
N ASN A 57 -27.89 13.54 -34.93
CA ASN A 57 -27.89 13.30 -36.38
C ASN A 57 -26.49 13.29 -37.03
N ALA A 58 -25.43 12.97 -36.28
CA ALA A 58 -24.09 12.79 -36.86
C ALA A 58 -24.05 11.54 -37.76
N SER A 59 -23.17 11.53 -38.75
CA SER A 59 -22.98 10.36 -39.61
C SER A 59 -22.31 9.21 -38.84
N SER A 60 -22.63 7.95 -39.21
CA SER A 60 -22.01 6.77 -38.59
C SER A 60 -20.49 6.79 -38.66
N SER A 61 -19.92 7.37 -39.73
CA SER A 61 -18.47 7.54 -39.86
C SER A 61 -17.88 8.42 -38.76
N ILE A 62 -18.55 9.51 -38.38
CA ILE A 62 -18.13 10.41 -37.30
C ILE A 62 -18.26 9.71 -35.94
N VAL A 63 -19.35 8.97 -35.72
CA VAL A 63 -19.58 8.23 -34.47
C VAL A 63 -18.46 7.21 -34.23
N ILE A 64 -18.10 6.42 -35.25
CA ILE A 64 -17.08 5.38 -35.13
C ILE A 64 -15.69 5.98 -34.92
N THR A 65 -15.31 7.02 -35.69
CA THR A 65 -13.99 7.63 -35.54
C THR A 65 -13.84 8.34 -34.20
N ALA A 66 -14.88 9.03 -33.73
CA ALA A 66 -14.90 9.65 -32.41
C ALA A 66 -14.80 8.62 -31.28
N GLY A 67 -15.57 7.52 -31.36
CA GLY A 67 -15.53 6.45 -30.36
C GLY A 67 -14.17 5.75 -30.28
N ILE A 68 -13.54 5.43 -31.43
CA ILE A 68 -12.20 4.82 -31.43
C ILE A 68 -11.16 5.79 -30.84
N ALA A 69 -11.25 7.08 -31.19
CA ALA A 69 -10.34 8.09 -30.66
C ALA A 69 -10.51 8.25 -29.14
N GLU A 70 -11.74 8.26 -28.63
CA GLU A 70 -12.04 8.37 -27.22
C GLU A 70 -11.58 7.13 -26.44
N VAL A 71 -11.84 5.91 -26.92
CA VAL A 71 -11.34 4.67 -26.29
C VAL A 71 -9.81 4.66 -26.22
N ALA A 72 -9.13 5.05 -27.32
CA ALA A 72 -7.67 5.10 -27.35
C ALA A 72 -7.11 6.15 -26.38
N ALA A 73 -7.69 7.35 -26.37
CA ALA A 73 -7.29 8.42 -25.46
C ALA A 73 -7.55 8.06 -23.98
N GLY A 74 -8.72 7.48 -23.69
CA GLY A 74 -9.11 7.03 -22.36
C GLY A 74 -8.20 5.93 -21.82
N ALA A 75 -7.92 4.90 -22.64
CA ALA A 75 -7.03 3.81 -22.25
C ALA A 75 -5.61 4.30 -21.93
N ILE A 76 -5.06 5.21 -22.74
CA ILE A 76 -3.73 5.80 -22.50
C ILE A 76 -3.76 6.65 -21.22
N SER A 77 -4.79 7.48 -21.04
CA SER A 77 -4.91 8.36 -19.88
C SER A 77 -5.03 7.57 -18.57
N MET A 78 -5.88 6.55 -18.52
CA MET A 78 -6.05 5.71 -17.32
C MET A 78 -4.80 4.87 -17.05
N GLY A 79 -4.19 4.28 -18.09
CA GLY A 79 -2.98 3.48 -17.95
C GLY A 79 -1.78 4.29 -17.43
N LEU A 80 -1.54 5.47 -18.02
CA LEU A 80 -0.47 6.36 -17.54
C LEU A 80 -0.79 6.96 -16.17
N GLY A 81 -2.06 7.30 -15.91
CA GLY A 81 -2.51 7.79 -14.61
C GLY A 81 -2.26 6.80 -13.49
N GLY A 82 -2.67 5.53 -13.70
CA GLY A 82 -2.41 4.45 -12.74
C GLY A 82 -0.92 4.16 -12.55
N TYR A 83 -0.15 4.13 -13.63
CA TYR A 83 1.31 3.94 -13.54
C TYR A 83 1.99 5.06 -12.76
N LEU A 84 1.65 6.32 -13.05
CA LEU A 84 2.27 7.47 -12.39
C LEU A 84 1.87 7.53 -10.91
N ALA A 85 0.62 7.20 -10.58
CA ALA A 85 0.16 7.08 -9.20
C ALA A 85 0.96 6.01 -8.44
N ALA A 86 1.04 4.79 -8.97
CA ALA A 86 1.78 3.69 -8.35
C ALA A 86 3.28 4.01 -8.22
N LYS A 87 3.87 4.66 -9.23
CA LYS A 87 5.26 5.11 -9.18
C LYS A 87 5.46 6.19 -8.12
N SER A 88 4.56 7.16 -8.03
CA SER A 88 4.63 8.23 -7.03
C SER A 88 4.53 7.67 -5.62
N GLU A 89 3.65 6.69 -5.40
CA GLU A 89 3.51 6.02 -4.10
C GLU A 89 4.77 5.21 -3.74
N ALA A 90 5.35 4.49 -4.70
CA ALA A 90 6.61 3.77 -4.49
C ALA A 90 7.80 4.72 -4.20
N ASP A 91 7.89 5.82 -4.93
CA ASP A 91 8.92 6.85 -4.71
C ASP A 91 8.71 7.53 -3.35
N HIS A 92 7.46 7.77 -2.94
CA HIS A 92 7.12 8.32 -1.63
C HIS A 92 7.53 7.36 -0.50
N TYR A 93 7.12 6.09 -0.59
CA TYR A 93 7.48 5.05 0.37
C TYR A 93 8.99 4.93 0.54
N THR A 94 9.74 4.95 -0.56
CA THR A 94 11.21 4.83 -0.52
C THR A 94 11.87 6.04 0.15
N ARG A 95 11.31 7.24 -0.04
CA ARG A 95 11.81 8.45 0.63
C ARG A 95 11.54 8.40 2.12
N GLU A 96 10.34 7.96 2.51
CA GLU A 96 10.00 7.87 3.92
C GLU A 96 10.83 6.81 4.63
N LEU A 97 10.99 5.63 4.02
CA LEU A 97 11.85 4.58 4.55
C LEU A 97 13.26 5.10 4.86
N LYS A 98 13.83 5.86 3.94
CA LYS A 98 15.17 6.44 4.12
C LYS A 98 15.19 7.50 5.23
N ARG A 99 14.13 8.31 5.32
CA ARG A 99 14.01 9.34 6.33
C ARG A 99 13.95 8.73 7.74
N GLU A 100 13.06 7.76 7.93
CA GLU A 100 12.89 6.99 9.17
C GLU A 100 14.19 6.27 9.57
N GLU A 101 14.91 5.68 8.61
CA GLU A 101 16.24 5.11 8.86
C GLU A 101 17.23 6.15 9.42
N GLU A 102 17.21 7.38 8.90
CA GLU A 102 18.07 8.48 9.36
C GLU A 102 17.63 8.99 10.74
N GLU A 103 16.33 9.10 11.01
CA GLU A 103 15.76 9.55 12.28
C GLU A 103 16.04 8.55 13.42
N ILE A 104 15.89 7.23 13.18
CA ILE A 104 16.26 6.17 14.14
C ILE A 104 17.74 6.26 14.57
N ILE A 105 18.62 6.70 13.67
CA ILE A 105 20.06 6.84 13.97
C ILE A 105 20.36 8.17 14.68
N ASN A 106 19.78 9.27 14.21
CA ASN A 106 20.12 10.62 14.65
C ASN A 106 19.41 11.02 15.94
N VAL A 107 18.16 10.59 16.13
CA VAL A 107 17.29 10.96 17.26
C VAL A 107 16.58 9.74 17.88
N PRO A 108 17.32 8.69 18.28
CA PRO A 108 16.73 7.41 18.71
C PRO A 108 15.81 7.49 19.93
N ASP A 109 15.98 8.49 20.79
CA ASP A 109 15.10 8.66 21.95
C ASP A 109 13.75 9.32 21.59
N VAL A 110 13.71 10.11 20.51
CA VAL A 110 12.48 10.70 19.97
C VAL A 110 11.67 9.60 19.30
N GLU A 111 12.26 8.84 18.38
CA GLU A 111 11.63 7.70 17.71
C GLU A 111 11.11 6.64 18.70
N ALA A 112 11.81 6.45 19.81
CA ALA A 112 11.39 5.49 20.84
C ALA A 112 10.17 6.00 21.62
N ALA A 113 10.04 7.32 21.78
CA ALA A 113 8.86 7.94 22.36
C ALA A 113 7.66 7.84 21.41
N GLU A 114 7.87 7.94 20.10
CA GLU A 114 6.81 7.75 19.10
C GLU A 114 6.24 6.32 19.14
N VAL A 115 7.10 5.29 19.15
CA VAL A 115 6.63 3.90 19.33
C VAL A 115 5.86 3.71 20.65
N ALA A 116 6.31 4.36 21.73
CA ALA A 116 5.63 4.30 23.01
C ALA A 116 4.24 4.97 22.95
N GLU A 117 4.11 6.08 22.22
CA GLU A 117 2.85 6.78 22.03
C GLU A 117 1.89 5.99 21.14
N ILE A 118 2.36 5.40 20.02
CA ILE A 118 1.55 4.48 19.19
C ILE A 118 0.96 3.36 20.06
N LEU A 119 1.79 2.70 20.87
CA LEU A 119 1.32 1.61 21.74
C LEU A 119 0.36 2.11 22.83
N ALA A 120 0.56 3.33 23.34
CA ALA A 120 -0.35 3.95 24.31
C ALA A 120 -1.72 4.28 23.68
N GLU A 121 -1.78 4.70 22.41
CA GLU A 121 -3.05 4.90 21.69
C GLU A 121 -3.85 3.60 21.53
N TYR A 122 -3.16 2.48 21.36
CA TYR A 122 -3.77 1.15 21.40
C TYR A 122 -4.19 0.69 22.81
N GLY A 123 -4.00 1.53 23.84
CA GLY A 123 -4.40 1.27 25.22
C GLY A 123 -3.42 0.39 26.00
N VAL A 124 -2.18 0.21 25.51
CA VAL A 124 -1.14 -0.54 26.22
C VAL A 124 -0.57 0.32 27.34
N GLU A 125 -0.44 -0.22 28.55
CA GLU A 125 0.06 0.55 29.68
C GLU A 125 1.58 0.77 29.63
N PRO A 126 2.12 1.84 30.25
CA PRO A 126 3.56 2.15 30.23
C PRO A 126 4.49 1.03 30.69
N HIS A 127 4.04 0.23 31.64
CA HIS A 127 4.81 -0.89 32.15
C HIS A 127 4.86 -2.08 31.18
N GLU A 128 3.93 -2.15 30.24
CA GLU A 128 3.79 -3.22 29.24
C GLU A 128 4.54 -2.90 27.94
N TYR A 129 4.44 -1.66 27.44
CA TYR A 129 5.13 -1.28 26.20
C TYR A 129 6.61 -0.93 26.40
N ALA A 130 7.03 -0.49 27.59
CA ALA A 130 8.43 -0.10 27.81
C ALA A 130 9.45 -1.24 27.54
N PRO A 131 9.21 -2.51 27.93
CA PRO A 131 10.04 -3.63 27.52
C PRO A 131 10.04 -3.88 26.00
N VAL A 132 8.92 -3.64 25.33
CA VAL A 132 8.77 -3.82 23.87
C VAL A 132 9.61 -2.78 23.13
N VAL A 133 9.48 -1.50 23.48
CA VAL A 133 10.30 -0.40 22.93
C VAL A 133 11.79 -0.71 23.09
N ASN A 134 12.22 -1.13 24.29
CA ASN A 134 13.61 -1.50 24.55
C ASN A 134 14.09 -2.71 23.74
N ALA A 135 13.20 -3.65 23.42
CA ALA A 135 13.52 -4.79 22.56
C ALA A 135 13.64 -4.36 21.08
N LEU A 136 12.79 -3.44 20.62
CA LEU A 136 12.82 -2.86 19.28
C LEU A 136 14.10 -2.02 19.06
N ARG A 137 14.53 -1.23 20.05
CA ARG A 137 15.81 -0.48 20.00
C ARG A 137 17.03 -1.37 19.72
N LYS A 138 16.99 -2.65 20.10
CA LYS A 138 18.08 -3.62 19.86
C LYS A 138 18.01 -4.28 18.48
N ARG A 139 16.92 -4.05 17.72
CA ARG A 139 16.62 -4.66 16.42
C ARG A 139 16.15 -3.58 15.44
N PRO A 140 17.09 -2.78 14.89
CA PRO A 140 16.75 -1.60 14.07
C PRO A 140 15.85 -1.93 12.88
N GLN A 141 16.05 -3.07 12.20
CA GLN A 141 15.15 -3.47 11.11
C GLN A 141 13.71 -3.70 11.57
N ALA A 142 13.51 -4.38 12.71
CA ALA A 142 12.18 -4.67 13.22
C ALA A 142 11.49 -3.42 13.78
N TRP A 143 12.27 -2.45 14.25
CA TRP A 143 11.79 -1.14 14.68
C TRP A 143 11.37 -0.29 13.48
N LEU A 144 12.21 -0.19 12.46
CA LEU A 144 11.89 0.47 11.19
C LEU A 144 10.65 -0.15 10.53
N ASP A 145 10.59 -1.48 10.42
CA ASP A 145 9.44 -2.18 9.85
C ASP A 145 8.14 -1.94 10.65
N PHE A 146 8.24 -1.64 11.94
CA PHE A 146 7.10 -1.27 12.79
C PHE A 146 6.66 0.17 12.53
N MET A 147 7.61 1.13 12.55
CA MET A 147 7.34 2.55 12.27
C MET A 147 6.77 2.75 10.88
N MET A 148 7.29 2.04 9.86
CA MET A 148 6.79 2.11 8.48
C MET A 148 5.38 1.55 8.29
N LYS A 149 4.85 0.79 9.25
CA LYS A 149 3.48 0.23 9.18
C LYS A 149 2.48 1.04 9.98
N GLU A 150 2.91 1.60 11.11
CA GLU A 150 2.06 2.31 12.07
C GLU A 150 2.64 3.70 12.35
N PRO A 151 2.80 4.58 11.35
CA PRO A 151 3.38 5.90 11.59
C PRO A 151 2.42 6.80 12.38
N LEU A 152 2.95 7.50 13.39
CA LEU A 152 2.20 8.48 14.20
C LEU A 152 1.90 9.76 13.41
N ILE A 153 2.78 10.10 12.47
CA ILE A 153 2.62 11.24 11.57
C ILE A 153 2.05 10.72 10.26
N PRO A 154 0.91 11.23 9.76
CA PRO A 154 0.41 10.85 8.46
C PRO A 154 1.40 11.30 7.39
N VAL A 155 1.91 10.32 6.65
CA VAL A 155 2.69 10.47 5.41
C VAL A 155 1.82 10.94 4.25
#